data_AF-A0A0K8JAE2-F1
#
_entry.id   AF-A0A0K8JAE2-F1
#
_cell.length_a   1.000
_cell.length_b   1.000
_cell.length_c   1.000
_cell.angle_alpha   90.00
_cell.angle_beta   90.00
_cell.angle_gamma   90.00
#
_symmetry.space_group_name_H-M   'P 1'
#
loop_
_entity.id
_entity.type
_entity.pdbx_description
1 polymer ?
#
loop_
_entity_poly.entity_id
_entity_poly.type
_entity_poly.pdbx_seq_one_letter_code
_entity_poly.pdbx_strand_id
1 'polypeptide(L)'
;MNFLINLKTSVKLVVLICVALVSLVLVAFTGYYFLNQLSDTLSTIYSDRLIPVKLLSESRANLNRANSALLELMLTTDPQKSQELQKILEDRSAKIAANLAAVEKTHLDTRAQELLETTKTGLQKYNTASQQLISLAMANKNAEAYTLYVREVDPVATAAFDDLRDFADYYAQLSEKMNADSRHALSTSAYIMLGIFIFSFILLMLSGLYIARLITRPLHTMVLICRELAGGDFRDKPQRIFRKDEIGELADAMVNMRLTLRQLLKQVNESAEQLAASSEQLTASADQSTQAASQVAESISVVAKGAEQLLDVANTTTTAIDQTSAGIQQIAISAVDASSQSDQAVDKASDGSDSVKKAIDQMQQIGDSVTASAQVVTKLGERSKEIGQIVDTISGIAGQTNLLALNAAIEAARAGEQGRGFAVVAEEVRKLAEQSQEAAKQIANLISEIQQDTDQAVASMQTGTEEATLGIDLVNQSGQAFQDIAAQVSAVSGQVRQTTDAIEQMAINSQQIFDAVKQIDELSRMTSSESQTVSAATEEQLASMEEISSASQSLAKMAMDLRDAVGKFQV
;
A
#
# COMPACT_ATOMS: atom_id res chain seq x y z
N MET A 1 -12.60 -31.68 -55.28
CA MET A 1 -13.53 -30.84 -54.48
C MET A 1 -12.82 -29.98 -53.42
N ASN A 2 -11.70 -30.42 -52.83
CA ASN A 2 -10.92 -29.63 -51.84
C ASN A 2 -10.19 -28.39 -52.37
N PHE A 3 -9.95 -28.31 -53.69
CA PHE A 3 -9.29 -27.15 -54.30
C PHE A 3 -10.13 -25.88 -54.17
N LEU A 4 -11.44 -25.95 -54.46
CA LEU A 4 -12.37 -24.81 -54.34
C LEU A 4 -12.60 -24.37 -52.88
N ILE A 5 -12.36 -25.24 -51.90
CA ILE A 5 -12.52 -24.90 -50.48
C ILE A 5 -11.39 -23.96 -50.01
N ASN A 6 -10.17 -24.20 -50.47
CA ASN A 6 -8.97 -23.46 -50.04
C ASN A 6 -8.62 -22.24 -50.90
N LEU A 7 -9.35 -22.00 -51.99
CA LEU A 7 -9.21 -20.76 -52.75
C LEU A 7 -9.72 -19.57 -51.93
N LYS A 8 -9.19 -18.38 -52.22
CA LYS A 8 -9.70 -17.12 -51.69
C LYS A 8 -11.17 -16.91 -52.07
N THR A 9 -11.93 -16.27 -51.19
CA THR A 9 -13.34 -15.91 -51.44
C THR A 9 -13.50 -15.09 -52.71
N SER A 10 -12.58 -14.16 -52.97
CA SER A 10 -12.52 -13.37 -54.21
C SER A 10 -12.39 -14.25 -55.47
N VAL A 11 -11.52 -15.25 -55.44
CA VAL A 11 -11.31 -16.16 -56.58
C VAL A 11 -12.55 -17.00 -56.87
N LYS A 12 -13.31 -17.41 -55.84
CA LYS A 12 -14.57 -18.15 -56.03
C LYS A 12 -15.63 -17.32 -56.74
N LEU A 13 -15.73 -16.03 -56.38
CA LEU A 13 -16.66 -15.11 -57.04
C LEU A 13 -16.25 -14.85 -58.49
N VAL A 14 -14.95 -14.69 -58.77
CA VAL A 14 -14.43 -14.53 -60.13
C VAL A 14 -14.76 -15.74 -61.01
N VAL A 15 -14.62 -16.97 -60.49
CA VAL A 15 -14.98 -18.19 -61.24
C VAL A 15 -16.46 -18.19 -61.65
N LEU A 16 -17.37 -17.76 -60.77
CA LEU A 16 -18.80 -17.67 -61.08
C LEU A 16 -19.08 -16.61 -62.16
N ILE A 17 -18.42 -15.45 -62.08
CA ILE A 17 -18.55 -14.39 -63.08
C ILE A 17 -18.03 -14.86 -64.45
N CYS A 18 -16.89 -15.56 -64.49
CA CYS A 18 -16.35 -16.11 -65.74
C CYS A 18 -17.32 -17.11 -66.38
N VAL A 19 -17.94 -18.00 -65.60
CA VAL A 19 -18.95 -18.95 -66.11
C VAL A 19 -20.17 -18.20 -66.68
N ALA A 20 -20.62 -17.14 -66.01
CA ALA A 20 -21.72 -16.30 -66.49
C ALA A 20 -21.39 -15.62 -67.83
N LEU A 21 -20.21 -15.00 -67.93
CA LEU A 21 -19.77 -14.33 -69.15
C LEU A 21 -19.68 -15.30 -70.34
N VAL A 22 -19.10 -16.49 -70.14
CA VAL A 22 -19.01 -17.51 -71.19
C VAL A 22 -20.40 -17.93 -71.66
N SER A 23 -21.35 -18.14 -70.75
CA SER A 23 -22.72 -18.51 -71.11
C SER A 23 -23.45 -17.43 -71.91
N LEU A 24 -23.24 -16.15 -71.56
CA LEU A 24 -23.86 -15.02 -72.23
C LEU A 24 -23.34 -14.84 -73.66
N VAL A 25 -22.02 -14.98 -73.85
CA VAL A 25 -21.39 -14.97 -75.18
C VAL A 25 -21.94 -16.09 -76.07
N LEU A 26 -22.13 -17.29 -75.51
CA LEU A 26 -22.63 -18.44 -76.27
C LEU A 26 -24.08 -18.26 -76.74
N VAL A 27 -24.95 -17.73 -75.88
CA VAL A 27 -26.35 -17.39 -76.25
C VAL A 27 -26.40 -16.26 -77.28
N ALA A 28 -25.61 -15.19 -77.08
CA ALA A 28 -25.56 -14.06 -78.01
C ALA A 28 -25.08 -14.48 -79.40
N PHE A 29 -24.01 -15.28 -79.47
CA PHE A 29 -23.44 -15.77 -80.73
C PHE A 29 -24.41 -16.66 -81.50
N THR A 30 -25.07 -17.60 -80.82
CA THR A 30 -26.04 -18.51 -81.45
C THR A 30 -27.30 -17.77 -81.93
N GLY A 31 -27.79 -16.79 -81.17
CA GLY A 31 -28.91 -15.95 -81.60
C GLY A 31 -28.58 -15.12 -82.84
N TYR A 32 -27.40 -14.52 -82.89
CA TYR A 32 -26.95 -13.75 -84.04
C TYR A 32 -26.84 -14.62 -85.31
N TYR A 33 -26.30 -15.83 -85.19
CA TYR A 33 -26.16 -16.76 -86.32
C TYR A 33 -27.50 -17.12 -86.99
N PHE A 34 -28.52 -17.48 -86.21
CA PHE A 34 -29.83 -17.86 -86.77
C PHE A 34 -30.62 -16.67 -87.32
N LEU A 35 -30.46 -15.47 -86.76
CA LEU A 35 -31.08 -14.25 -87.29
C LEU A 35 -30.57 -13.92 -88.70
N ASN A 36 -29.27 -14.04 -88.95
CA ASN A 36 -28.71 -13.82 -90.28
C ASN A 36 -29.23 -14.86 -91.29
N GLN A 37 -29.28 -16.14 -90.92
CA GLN A 37 -29.80 -17.19 -91.79
C GLN A 37 -31.27 -16.95 -92.20
N LEU A 38 -32.09 -16.45 -91.27
CA LEU A 38 -33.48 -16.08 -91.54
C LEU A 38 -33.58 -14.90 -92.51
N SER A 39 -32.75 -13.88 -92.31
CA SER A 39 -32.72 -12.68 -93.17
C SER A 39 -32.42 -13.05 -94.63
N ASP A 40 -31.42 -13.92 -94.85
CA ASP A 40 -31.06 -14.38 -96.20
C ASP A 40 -32.21 -15.16 -96.86
N THR A 41 -32.86 -16.05 -96.12
CA THR A 41 -33.98 -16.87 -96.63
C THR A 41 -35.18 -16.01 -97.02
N LEU A 42 -35.52 -14.99 -96.21
CA LEU A 42 -36.61 -14.05 -96.51
C LEU A 42 -36.32 -13.20 -97.75
N SER A 43 -35.06 -12.80 -97.95
CA SER A 43 -34.63 -12.07 -99.14
C SER A 43 -34.90 -12.89 -100.41
N THR A 44 -34.52 -14.17 -100.41
CA THR A 44 -34.74 -15.08 -101.55
C THR A 44 -36.22 -15.31 -101.86
N ILE A 45 -37.07 -15.47 -100.83
CA ILE A 45 -38.53 -15.60 -101.03
C ILE A 45 -39.09 -14.36 -101.73
N TYR A 46 -38.63 -13.17 -101.33
CA TYR A 46 -39.10 -11.92 -101.90
C TYR A 46 -38.59 -11.70 -103.33
N SER A 47 -37.27 -11.71 -103.55
CA SER A 47 -36.67 -11.34 -104.85
C SER A 47 -36.84 -12.40 -105.92
N ASP A 48 -36.66 -13.67 -105.57
CA ASP A 48 -36.45 -14.74 -106.55
C ASP A 48 -37.70 -15.58 -106.78
N ARG A 49 -38.76 -15.36 -105.98
CA ARG A 49 -40.01 -16.13 -106.03
C ARG A 49 -41.23 -15.23 -106.18
N LEU A 50 -41.44 -14.28 -105.27
CA LEU A 50 -42.66 -13.45 -105.29
C LEU A 50 -42.72 -12.44 -106.45
N ILE A 51 -41.58 -11.79 -106.78
CA ILE A 51 -41.51 -10.84 -107.90
C ILE A 51 -41.84 -11.52 -109.25
N PRO A 52 -41.27 -12.70 -109.59
CA PRO A 52 -41.70 -13.45 -110.77
C PRO A 52 -43.20 -13.73 -110.85
N VAL A 53 -43.84 -14.16 -109.76
CA VAL A 53 -45.30 -14.39 -109.74
C VAL A 53 -46.07 -13.14 -110.13
N LYS A 54 -45.67 -11.98 -109.57
CA LYS A 54 -46.29 -10.68 -109.89
C LYS A 54 -46.12 -10.34 -111.36
N LEU A 55 -44.90 -10.42 -111.89
CA LEU A 55 -44.59 -10.06 -113.28
C LEU A 55 -45.31 -10.96 -114.29
N LEU A 56 -45.38 -12.27 -114.04
CA LEU A 56 -46.08 -13.24 -114.89
C LEU A 56 -47.59 -13.01 -114.85
N SER A 57 -48.15 -12.72 -113.68
CA SER A 57 -49.57 -12.37 -113.52
C SER A 57 -49.92 -11.07 -114.24
N GLU A 58 -49.04 -10.06 -114.19
CA GLU A 58 -49.20 -8.82 -114.96
C GLU A 58 -49.10 -9.07 -116.48
N SER A 59 -48.18 -9.92 -116.93
CA SER A 59 -48.09 -10.33 -118.34
C SER A 59 -49.37 -11.01 -118.81
N ARG A 60 -49.95 -11.86 -117.97
CA ARG A 60 -51.22 -12.53 -118.25
C ARG A 60 -52.38 -11.53 -118.40
N ALA A 61 -52.44 -10.52 -117.53
CA ALA A 61 -53.41 -9.43 -117.66
C ALA A 61 -53.19 -8.58 -118.93
N ASN A 62 -51.93 -8.31 -119.28
CA ASN A 62 -51.59 -7.60 -120.51
C ASN A 62 -51.97 -8.40 -121.77
N LEU A 63 -51.78 -9.72 -121.77
CA LEU A 63 -52.16 -10.61 -122.87
C LEU A 63 -53.67 -10.62 -123.09
N ASN A 64 -54.45 -10.74 -122.02
CA ASN A 64 -55.91 -10.62 -122.10
C ASN A 64 -56.36 -9.27 -122.65
N ARG A 65 -55.74 -8.17 -122.20
CA ARG A 65 -56.07 -6.84 -122.70
C ARG A 65 -55.69 -6.68 -124.18
N ALA A 66 -54.59 -7.29 -124.61
CA ALA A 66 -54.22 -7.34 -126.02
C ALA A 66 -55.25 -8.14 -126.83
N ASN A 67 -55.66 -9.32 -126.35
CA ASN A 67 -56.66 -10.13 -127.04
C ASN A 67 -58.03 -9.40 -127.17
N SER A 68 -58.46 -8.68 -126.12
CA SER A 68 -59.65 -7.81 -126.20
C SER A 68 -59.49 -6.67 -127.21
N ALA A 69 -58.30 -6.07 -127.33
CA ALA A 69 -58.04 -5.01 -128.30
C ALA A 69 -58.01 -5.54 -129.75
N LEU A 70 -57.55 -6.79 -129.97
CA LEU A 70 -57.65 -7.45 -131.29
C LEU A 70 -59.11 -7.67 -131.69
N LEU A 71 -59.96 -8.12 -130.75
CA LEU A 71 -61.40 -8.26 -130.98
C LEU A 71 -62.08 -6.93 -131.32
N GLU A 72 -61.77 -5.87 -130.58
CA GLU A 72 -62.28 -4.52 -130.85
C GLU A 72 -61.80 -4.01 -132.22
N LEU A 73 -60.55 -4.30 -132.59
CA LEU A 73 -59.97 -3.92 -133.88
C LEU A 73 -60.69 -4.58 -135.06
N MET A 74 -61.19 -5.81 -134.90
CA MET A 74 -61.97 -6.50 -135.94
C MET A 74 -63.39 -5.96 -136.12
N LEU A 75 -63.91 -5.21 -135.14
CA LEU A 75 -65.29 -4.69 -135.17
C LEU A 75 -65.38 -3.26 -135.67
N THR A 76 -64.32 -2.47 -135.50
CA THR A 76 -64.31 -1.06 -135.92
C THR A 76 -63.99 -0.90 -137.40
N THR A 77 -64.58 0.11 -138.03
CA THR A 77 -64.21 0.62 -139.36
C THR A 77 -63.65 2.04 -139.30
N ASP A 78 -63.49 2.60 -138.09
CA ASP A 78 -62.91 3.92 -137.86
C ASP A 78 -61.37 3.86 -137.90
N PRO A 79 -60.70 4.58 -138.81
CA PRO A 79 -59.24 4.60 -138.91
C PRO A 79 -58.55 5.13 -137.65
N GLN A 80 -59.12 6.13 -136.97
CA GLN A 80 -58.50 6.68 -135.75
C GLN A 80 -58.54 5.66 -134.61
N LYS A 81 -59.70 4.99 -134.44
CA LYS A 81 -59.86 3.95 -133.43
C LYS A 81 -58.95 2.74 -133.70
N SER A 82 -58.80 2.36 -134.97
CA SER A 82 -57.91 1.27 -135.38
C SER A 82 -56.44 1.56 -135.02
N GLN A 83 -55.98 2.79 -135.27
CA GLN A 83 -54.61 3.21 -134.94
C GLN A 83 -54.38 3.31 -133.42
N GLU A 84 -55.37 3.75 -132.65
CA GLU A 84 -55.34 3.73 -131.18
C GLU A 84 -55.18 2.30 -130.63
N LEU A 85 -55.99 1.35 -131.15
CA LEU A 85 -55.96 -0.05 -130.73
C LEU A 85 -54.63 -0.73 -131.09
N GLN A 86 -54.06 -0.42 -132.25
CA GLN A 86 -52.71 -0.89 -132.61
C GLN A 86 -51.66 -0.41 -131.60
N LYS A 87 -51.71 0.86 -131.19
CA LYS A 87 -50.78 1.40 -130.18
C LYS A 87 -50.95 0.71 -128.82
N ILE A 88 -52.18 0.37 -128.43
CA ILE A 88 -52.45 -0.42 -127.22
C ILE A 88 -51.84 -1.82 -127.34
N LEU A 89 -51.96 -2.48 -128.48
CA LEU A 89 -51.39 -3.81 -128.74
C LEU A 89 -49.86 -3.78 -128.65
N GLU A 90 -49.22 -2.76 -129.23
CA GLU A 90 -47.77 -2.55 -129.14
C GLU A 90 -47.31 -2.31 -127.70
N ASP A 91 -47.99 -1.44 -126.94
CA ASP A 91 -47.67 -1.17 -125.52
C ASP A 91 -47.84 -2.43 -124.64
N ARG A 92 -48.90 -3.21 -124.88
CA ARG A 92 -49.14 -4.47 -124.15
C ARG A 92 -48.09 -5.53 -124.48
N SER A 93 -47.74 -5.67 -125.75
CA SER A 93 -46.67 -6.57 -126.19
C SER A 93 -45.31 -6.18 -125.58
N ALA A 94 -44.98 -4.88 -125.58
CA ALA A 94 -43.76 -4.37 -124.96
C ALA A 94 -43.71 -4.63 -123.45
N LYS A 95 -44.83 -4.46 -122.74
CA LYS A 95 -44.91 -4.75 -121.30
C LYS A 95 -44.75 -6.23 -120.99
N ILE A 96 -45.35 -7.12 -121.79
CA ILE A 96 -45.17 -8.57 -121.63
C ILE A 96 -43.70 -8.94 -121.82
N ALA A 97 -43.04 -8.40 -122.85
CA ALA A 97 -41.62 -8.63 -123.11
C ALA A 97 -40.73 -8.10 -121.97
N ALA A 98 -41.00 -6.90 -121.45
CA ALA A 98 -40.27 -6.32 -120.33
C ALA A 98 -40.42 -7.15 -119.05
N ASN A 99 -41.64 -7.61 -118.76
CA ASN A 99 -41.91 -8.46 -117.60
C ASN A 99 -41.17 -9.80 -117.72
N LEU A 100 -41.19 -10.45 -118.89
CA LEU A 100 -40.45 -11.70 -119.11
C LEU A 100 -38.94 -11.52 -119.02
N ALA A 101 -38.40 -10.42 -119.54
CA ALA A 101 -36.97 -10.10 -119.40
C ALA A 101 -36.57 -9.85 -117.94
N ALA A 102 -37.49 -9.31 -117.13
CA ALA A 102 -37.26 -9.15 -115.69
C ALA A 102 -37.31 -10.49 -114.95
N VAL A 103 -38.23 -11.40 -115.33
CA VAL A 103 -38.24 -12.78 -114.80
C VAL A 103 -36.97 -13.54 -115.20
N GLU A 104 -36.47 -13.35 -116.42
CA GLU A 104 -35.25 -13.98 -116.92
C GLU A 104 -33.99 -13.59 -116.12
N LYS A 105 -33.99 -12.41 -115.49
CA LYS A 105 -32.89 -11.95 -114.62
C LYS A 105 -32.98 -12.52 -113.19
N THR A 106 -34.07 -13.17 -112.84
CA THR A 106 -34.20 -13.84 -111.54
C THR A 106 -33.55 -15.22 -111.57
N HIS A 107 -33.39 -15.86 -110.41
CA HIS A 107 -32.86 -17.21 -110.34
C HIS A 107 -33.84 -18.22 -110.97
N LEU A 108 -33.52 -18.64 -112.19
CA LEU A 108 -34.24 -19.67 -112.95
C LEU A 108 -33.65 -21.05 -112.63
N ASP A 109 -34.43 -21.90 -111.99
CA ASP A 109 -34.11 -23.33 -111.91
C ASP A 109 -34.46 -24.05 -113.23
N THR A 110 -34.13 -25.34 -113.34
CA THR A 110 -34.34 -26.12 -114.57
C THR A 110 -35.79 -26.07 -115.06
N ARG A 111 -36.78 -26.09 -114.15
CA ARG A 111 -38.19 -26.06 -114.52
C ARG A 111 -38.67 -24.67 -114.92
N ALA A 112 -38.20 -23.63 -114.23
CA ALA A 112 -38.46 -22.25 -114.59
C ALA A 112 -37.86 -21.88 -115.96
N GLN A 113 -36.68 -22.41 -116.31
CA GLN A 113 -36.09 -22.24 -117.64
C GLN A 113 -36.97 -22.86 -118.73
N GLU A 114 -37.44 -24.10 -118.52
CA GLU A 114 -38.37 -24.77 -119.46
C GLU A 114 -39.66 -23.97 -119.66
N LEU A 115 -40.27 -23.49 -118.58
CA LEU A 115 -41.52 -22.71 -118.61
C LEU A 115 -41.32 -21.33 -119.26
N LEU A 116 -40.18 -20.68 -119.02
CA LEU A 116 -39.82 -19.42 -119.67
C LEU A 116 -39.71 -19.59 -121.18
N GLU A 117 -38.99 -20.61 -121.65
CA GLU A 117 -38.81 -20.87 -123.09
C GLU A 117 -40.12 -21.29 -123.76
N THR A 118 -40.94 -22.09 -123.07
CA THR A 118 -42.29 -22.44 -123.54
C THR A 118 -43.16 -21.19 -123.68
N THR A 119 -43.18 -20.34 -122.65
CA THR A 119 -43.93 -19.07 -122.64
C THR A 119 -43.45 -18.10 -123.73
N LYS A 120 -42.12 -17.96 -123.92
CA LYS A 120 -41.54 -17.13 -124.99
C LYS A 120 -41.98 -17.64 -126.36
N THR A 121 -41.91 -18.95 -126.57
CA THR A 121 -42.31 -19.59 -127.84
C THR A 121 -43.82 -19.41 -128.10
N GLY A 122 -44.65 -19.61 -127.08
CA GLY A 122 -46.10 -19.39 -127.15
C GLY A 122 -46.45 -17.94 -127.49
N LEU A 123 -45.81 -16.97 -126.83
CA LEU A 123 -46.00 -15.54 -127.09
C LEU A 123 -45.47 -15.11 -128.47
N GLN A 124 -44.38 -15.70 -128.96
CA GLN A 124 -43.91 -15.45 -130.32
C GLN A 124 -44.95 -15.90 -131.35
N LYS A 125 -45.50 -17.12 -131.20
CA LYS A 125 -46.59 -17.62 -132.06
C LYS A 125 -47.81 -16.70 -132.01
N TYR A 126 -48.21 -16.27 -130.80
CA TYR A 126 -49.29 -15.31 -130.61
C TYR A 126 -49.03 -13.97 -131.30
N ASN A 127 -47.83 -13.41 -131.15
CA ASN A 127 -47.46 -12.15 -131.78
C ASN A 127 -47.49 -12.24 -133.32
N THR A 128 -46.97 -13.33 -133.89
CA THR A 128 -47.00 -13.55 -135.35
C THR A 128 -48.43 -13.67 -135.88
N ALA A 129 -49.27 -14.49 -135.24
CA ALA A 129 -50.67 -14.66 -135.64
C ALA A 129 -51.47 -13.34 -135.47
N SER A 130 -51.21 -12.62 -134.38
CA SER A 130 -51.83 -11.31 -134.10
C SER A 130 -51.42 -10.26 -135.13
N GLN A 131 -50.16 -10.21 -135.57
CA GLN A 131 -49.73 -9.27 -136.61
C GLN A 131 -50.43 -9.51 -137.95
N GLN A 132 -50.59 -10.77 -138.35
CA GLN A 132 -51.35 -11.12 -139.55
C GLN A 132 -52.80 -10.67 -139.43
N LEU A 133 -53.43 -10.90 -138.27
CA LEU A 133 -54.77 -10.42 -137.98
C LEU A 133 -54.86 -8.88 -138.02
N ILE A 134 -53.93 -8.17 -137.39
CA ILE A 134 -53.88 -6.69 -137.39
C ILE A 134 -53.82 -6.17 -138.82
N SER A 135 -52.98 -6.77 -139.69
CA SER A 135 -52.87 -6.35 -141.08
C SER A 135 -54.16 -6.55 -141.89
N LEU A 136 -54.91 -7.63 -141.63
CA LEU A 136 -56.20 -7.88 -142.27
C LEU A 136 -57.28 -6.91 -141.77
N ALA A 137 -57.33 -6.67 -140.45
CA ALA A 137 -58.27 -5.74 -139.84
C ALA A 137 -58.03 -4.30 -140.29
N MET A 138 -56.75 -3.86 -140.39
CA MET A 138 -56.39 -2.54 -140.91
C MET A 138 -56.76 -2.35 -142.39
N ALA A 139 -56.81 -3.43 -143.17
CA ALA A 139 -57.28 -3.42 -144.55
C ALA A 139 -58.83 -3.48 -144.66
N ASN A 140 -59.56 -3.34 -143.54
CA ASN A 140 -61.02 -3.49 -143.42
C ASN A 140 -61.55 -4.86 -143.88
N LYS A 141 -60.71 -5.90 -143.90
CA LYS A 141 -61.09 -7.28 -144.25
C LYS A 141 -61.58 -8.04 -143.01
N ASN A 142 -62.58 -7.50 -142.33
CA ASN A 142 -62.96 -7.93 -140.99
C ASN A 142 -63.48 -9.39 -140.93
N ALA A 143 -64.13 -9.89 -141.99
CA ALA A 143 -64.56 -11.30 -142.06
C ALA A 143 -63.39 -12.29 -142.22
N GLU A 144 -62.37 -11.92 -143.00
CA GLU A 144 -61.12 -12.71 -143.15
C GLU A 144 -60.32 -12.68 -141.84
N ALA A 145 -60.26 -11.51 -141.18
CA ALA A 145 -59.60 -11.34 -139.88
C ALA A 145 -60.26 -12.18 -138.79
N TYR A 146 -61.60 -12.23 -138.71
CA TYR A 146 -62.31 -13.05 -137.72
C TYR A 146 -62.12 -14.55 -137.96
N THR A 147 -62.05 -14.99 -139.23
CA THR A 147 -61.76 -16.39 -139.54
C THR A 147 -60.35 -16.79 -139.09
N LEU A 148 -59.36 -15.91 -139.29
CA LEU A 148 -58.00 -16.10 -138.78
C LEU A 148 -57.95 -16.07 -137.24
N TYR A 149 -58.78 -15.22 -136.61
CA TYR A 149 -58.88 -15.15 -135.16
C TYR A 149 -59.26 -16.50 -134.56
N VAL A 150 -60.38 -17.07 -135.01
CA VAL A 150 -60.91 -18.33 -134.48
C VAL A 150 -59.99 -19.51 -134.83
N ARG A 151 -59.38 -19.50 -136.02
CA ARG A 151 -58.53 -20.61 -136.47
C ARG A 151 -57.15 -20.61 -135.83
N GLU A 152 -56.52 -19.44 -135.67
CA GLU A 152 -55.11 -19.35 -135.31
C GLU A 152 -54.83 -18.50 -134.08
N VAL A 153 -55.43 -17.30 -133.95
CA VAL A 153 -55.07 -16.38 -132.85
C VAL A 153 -55.62 -16.82 -131.50
N ASP A 154 -56.88 -17.23 -131.41
CA ASP A 154 -57.50 -17.64 -130.14
C ASP A 154 -56.85 -18.90 -129.51
N PRO A 155 -56.52 -19.97 -130.29
CA PRO A 155 -55.80 -21.11 -129.74
C PRO A 155 -54.41 -20.76 -129.21
N VAL A 156 -53.64 -19.92 -129.91
CA VAL A 156 -52.29 -19.53 -129.45
C VAL A 156 -52.34 -18.50 -128.32
N ALA A 157 -53.38 -17.65 -128.26
CA ALA A 157 -53.61 -16.74 -127.15
C ALA A 157 -53.95 -17.51 -125.86
N THR A 158 -54.83 -18.50 -125.97
CA THR A 158 -55.20 -19.39 -124.85
C THR A 158 -54.00 -20.19 -124.37
N ALA A 159 -53.21 -20.76 -125.29
CA ALA A 159 -51.97 -21.47 -124.92
C ALA A 159 -50.96 -20.55 -124.23
N ALA A 160 -50.70 -19.34 -124.75
CA ALA A 160 -49.79 -18.39 -124.12
C ALA A 160 -50.30 -17.88 -122.75
N PHE A 161 -51.62 -17.80 -122.57
CA PHE A 161 -52.22 -17.48 -121.28
C PHE A 161 -52.01 -18.60 -120.26
N ASP A 162 -52.23 -19.85 -120.65
CA ASP A 162 -52.00 -21.03 -119.81
C ASP A 162 -50.52 -21.19 -119.48
N ASP A 163 -49.60 -20.98 -120.43
CA ASP A 163 -48.15 -20.99 -120.20
C ASP A 163 -47.75 -19.95 -119.14
N LEU A 164 -48.27 -18.71 -119.26
CA LEU A 164 -48.05 -17.65 -118.27
C LEU A 164 -48.65 -17.98 -116.90
N ARG A 165 -49.81 -18.65 -116.86
CA ARG A 165 -50.42 -19.11 -115.60
C ARG A 165 -49.56 -20.19 -114.95
N ASP A 166 -49.24 -21.24 -115.68
CA ASP A 166 -48.50 -22.38 -115.15
C ASP A 166 -47.10 -21.95 -114.67
N PHE A 167 -46.49 -20.96 -115.34
CA PHE A 167 -45.24 -20.37 -114.89
C PHE A 167 -45.40 -19.55 -113.60
N ALA A 168 -46.47 -18.75 -113.48
CA ALA A 168 -46.77 -18.03 -112.25
C ALA A 168 -47.08 -18.97 -111.08
N ASP A 169 -47.84 -20.03 -111.33
CA ASP A 169 -48.24 -21.03 -110.33
C ASP A 169 -47.03 -21.84 -109.83
N TYR A 170 -46.06 -22.14 -110.70
CA TYR A 170 -44.80 -22.78 -110.30
C TYR A 170 -44.03 -21.93 -109.28
N TYR A 171 -43.83 -20.64 -109.57
CA TYR A 171 -43.17 -19.73 -108.63
C TYR A 171 -43.99 -19.51 -107.35
N ALA A 172 -45.32 -19.53 -107.43
CA ALA A 172 -46.19 -19.44 -106.27
C ALA A 172 -46.03 -20.67 -105.35
N GLN A 173 -46.02 -21.89 -105.90
CA GLN A 173 -45.78 -23.13 -105.15
C GLN A 173 -44.38 -23.16 -104.53
N LEU A 174 -43.36 -22.69 -105.26
CA LEU A 174 -41.99 -22.63 -104.75
C LEU A 174 -41.85 -21.66 -103.58
N SER A 175 -42.53 -20.51 -103.66
CA SER A 175 -42.61 -19.52 -102.56
C SER A 175 -43.34 -20.10 -101.34
N GLU A 176 -44.46 -20.78 -101.55
CA GLU A 176 -45.25 -21.41 -100.47
C GLU A 176 -44.43 -22.49 -99.74
N LYS A 177 -43.72 -23.35 -100.49
CA LYS A 177 -42.84 -24.38 -99.94
C LYS A 177 -41.70 -23.77 -99.13
N MET A 178 -40.99 -22.76 -99.67
CA MET A 178 -39.91 -22.09 -98.94
C MET A 178 -40.39 -21.36 -97.68
N ASN A 179 -41.60 -20.79 -97.70
CA ASN A 179 -42.20 -20.16 -96.52
C ASN A 179 -42.54 -21.20 -95.43
N ALA A 180 -43.05 -22.38 -95.82
CA ALA A 180 -43.28 -23.49 -94.90
C ALA A 180 -41.98 -24.00 -94.28
N ASP A 181 -40.93 -24.23 -95.10
CA ASP A 181 -39.62 -24.65 -94.62
C ASP A 181 -38.98 -23.60 -93.68
N SER A 182 -39.16 -22.31 -93.98
CA SER A 182 -38.68 -21.20 -93.13
C SER A 182 -39.36 -21.18 -91.76
N ARG A 183 -40.67 -21.48 -91.68
CA ARG A 183 -41.39 -21.60 -90.40
C ARG A 183 -40.89 -22.77 -89.56
N HIS A 184 -40.59 -23.90 -90.19
CA HIS A 184 -39.99 -25.04 -89.49
C HIS A 184 -38.57 -24.73 -88.99
N ALA A 185 -37.74 -24.07 -89.80
CA ALA A 185 -36.41 -23.63 -89.40
C ALA A 185 -36.47 -22.66 -88.20
N LEU A 186 -37.37 -21.67 -88.23
CA LEU A 186 -37.62 -20.74 -87.12
C LEU A 186 -37.93 -21.45 -85.80
N SER A 187 -38.85 -22.42 -85.83
CA SER A 187 -39.24 -23.17 -84.63
C SER A 187 -38.09 -24.02 -84.07
N THR A 188 -37.31 -24.66 -84.94
CA THR A 188 -36.16 -25.48 -84.54
C THR A 188 -35.06 -24.62 -83.91
N SER A 189 -34.73 -23.49 -84.53
CA SER A 189 -33.75 -22.54 -83.99
C SER A 189 -34.18 -21.95 -82.64
N ALA A 190 -35.48 -21.67 -82.47
CA ALA A 190 -36.03 -21.20 -81.20
C ALA A 190 -35.89 -22.26 -80.09
N TYR A 191 -36.15 -23.54 -80.37
CA TYR A 191 -35.97 -24.62 -79.38
C TYR A 191 -34.50 -24.84 -78.99
N ILE A 192 -33.56 -24.75 -79.94
CA ILE A 192 -32.12 -24.85 -79.65
C ILE A 192 -31.67 -23.68 -78.76
N MET A 193 -32.10 -22.46 -79.07
CA MET A 193 -31.79 -21.26 -78.27
C MET A 193 -32.35 -21.37 -76.85
N LEU A 194 -33.60 -21.82 -76.72
CA LEU A 194 -34.25 -22.04 -75.43
C LEU A 194 -33.53 -23.13 -74.61
N GLY A 195 -33.09 -24.22 -75.26
CA GLY A 195 -32.33 -25.29 -74.61
C GLY A 195 -30.99 -24.82 -74.04
N ILE A 196 -30.22 -24.05 -74.82
CA ILE A 196 -28.93 -23.48 -74.37
C ILE A 196 -29.14 -22.48 -73.22
N PHE A 197 -30.18 -21.66 -73.31
CA PHE A 197 -30.54 -20.72 -72.25
C PHE A 197 -30.88 -21.45 -70.94
N ILE A 198 -31.77 -22.45 -71.00
CA ILE A 198 -32.18 -23.23 -69.81
C ILE A 198 -30.97 -23.96 -69.22
N PHE A 199 -30.13 -24.58 -70.03
CA PHE A 199 -28.92 -25.27 -69.56
C PHE A 199 -27.96 -24.30 -68.84
N SER A 200 -27.71 -23.14 -69.46
CA SER A 200 -26.85 -22.09 -68.89
C SER A 200 -27.40 -21.56 -67.56
N PHE A 201 -28.72 -21.37 -67.50
CA PHE A 201 -29.41 -20.94 -66.29
C PHE A 201 -29.27 -21.95 -65.14
N ILE A 202 -29.51 -23.24 -65.43
CA ILE A 202 -29.36 -24.32 -64.44
C ILE A 202 -27.91 -24.42 -63.94
N LEU A 203 -26.94 -24.34 -64.85
CA LEU A 203 -25.52 -24.41 -64.49
C LEU A 203 -25.08 -23.23 -63.61
N LEU A 204 -25.56 -22.02 -63.88
CA LEU A 204 -25.34 -20.84 -63.04
C LEU A 204 -26.02 -20.97 -61.67
N MET A 205 -27.25 -21.47 -61.63
CA MET A 205 -27.98 -21.67 -60.39
C MET A 205 -27.30 -22.70 -59.48
N LEU A 206 -26.87 -23.85 -60.03
CA LEU A 206 -26.19 -24.90 -59.27
C LEU A 206 -24.81 -24.45 -58.78
N SER A 207 -24.02 -23.81 -59.63
CA SER A 207 -22.69 -23.28 -59.24
C SER A 207 -22.80 -22.16 -58.21
N GLY A 208 -23.79 -21.28 -58.33
CA GLY A 208 -24.10 -20.23 -57.35
C GLY A 208 -24.50 -20.79 -55.99
N LEU A 209 -25.44 -21.74 -55.94
CA LEU A 209 -25.84 -22.38 -54.69
C LEU A 209 -24.68 -23.12 -54.02
N TYR A 210 -23.81 -23.74 -54.81
CA TYR A 210 -22.64 -24.45 -54.30
C TYR A 210 -21.60 -23.49 -53.69
N ILE A 211 -21.25 -22.40 -54.38
CA ILE A 211 -20.31 -21.39 -53.87
C ILE A 211 -20.89 -20.65 -52.67
N ALA A 212 -22.20 -20.32 -52.69
CA ALA A 212 -22.87 -19.72 -51.54
C ALA A 212 -22.77 -20.63 -50.31
N ARG A 213 -23.08 -21.93 -50.43
CA ARG A 213 -22.94 -22.88 -49.31
C ARG A 213 -21.49 -22.99 -48.79
N LEU A 214 -20.49 -22.94 -49.68
CA LEU A 214 -19.07 -22.98 -49.33
C LEU A 214 -18.58 -21.78 -48.51
N ILE A 215 -19.25 -20.63 -48.65
CA ILE A 215 -18.92 -19.41 -47.92
C ILE A 215 -19.80 -19.28 -46.67
N THR A 216 -21.12 -19.40 -46.81
CA THR A 216 -22.08 -19.10 -45.75
C THR A 216 -22.04 -20.08 -44.58
N ARG A 217 -21.84 -21.39 -44.81
CA ARG A 217 -21.82 -22.38 -43.71
C ARG A 217 -20.64 -22.15 -42.73
N PRO A 218 -19.39 -21.98 -43.20
CA PRO A 218 -18.26 -21.66 -42.32
C PRO A 218 -18.38 -20.30 -41.64
N LEU A 219 -18.91 -19.27 -42.32
CA LEU A 219 -19.22 -17.99 -41.70
C LEU A 219 -20.26 -18.11 -40.58
N HIS A 220 -21.30 -18.93 -40.77
CA HIS A 220 -22.28 -19.18 -39.71
C HIS A 220 -21.65 -19.85 -38.49
N THR A 221 -20.69 -20.75 -38.71
CA THR A 221 -19.92 -21.39 -37.62
C THR A 221 -19.06 -20.35 -36.89
N MET A 222 -18.44 -19.40 -37.60
CA MET A 222 -17.71 -18.29 -36.98
C MET A 222 -18.63 -17.40 -36.15
N VAL A 223 -19.84 -17.08 -36.63
CA VAL A 223 -20.84 -16.33 -35.86
C VAL A 223 -21.22 -17.07 -34.57
N LEU A 224 -21.38 -18.39 -34.62
CA LEU A 224 -21.65 -19.19 -33.42
C LEU A 224 -20.50 -19.12 -32.42
N ILE A 225 -19.24 -19.20 -32.89
CA ILE A 225 -18.06 -19.04 -32.03
C ILE A 225 -18.01 -17.64 -31.40
N CYS A 226 -18.29 -16.58 -32.17
CA CYS A 226 -18.36 -15.23 -31.62
C CYS A 226 -19.49 -15.10 -30.58
N ARG A 227 -20.64 -15.75 -30.78
CA ARG A 227 -21.72 -15.78 -29.78
C ARG A 227 -21.32 -16.53 -28.51
N GLU A 228 -20.58 -17.63 -28.63
CA GLU A 228 -20.04 -18.35 -27.47
C GLU A 228 -19.08 -17.46 -26.67
N LEU A 229 -18.15 -16.76 -27.35
CA LEU A 229 -17.21 -15.84 -26.71
C LEU A 229 -17.92 -14.63 -26.08
N ALA A 230 -18.91 -14.06 -26.77
CA ALA A 230 -19.74 -12.98 -26.23
C ALA A 230 -20.61 -13.42 -25.05
N GLY A 231 -21.02 -14.69 -25.02
CA GLY A 231 -21.69 -15.34 -23.89
C GLY A 231 -20.74 -15.72 -22.76
N GLY A 232 -19.43 -15.47 -22.91
CA GLY A 232 -18.43 -15.69 -21.88
C GLY A 232 -17.88 -17.11 -21.79
N ASP A 233 -18.06 -17.97 -22.80
CA ASP A 233 -17.50 -19.32 -22.84
C ASP A 233 -16.12 -19.35 -23.52
N PHE A 234 -15.08 -19.34 -22.69
CA PHE A 234 -13.67 -19.39 -23.07
C PHE A 234 -13.01 -20.76 -22.83
N ARG A 235 -13.81 -21.79 -22.56
CA ARG A 235 -13.31 -23.16 -22.38
C ARG A 235 -12.57 -23.63 -23.63
N ASP A 236 -11.57 -24.46 -23.44
CA ASP A 236 -10.81 -25.02 -24.54
C ASP A 236 -11.72 -25.92 -25.38
N LYS A 237 -11.72 -25.70 -26.69
CA LYS A 237 -12.60 -26.39 -27.64
C LYS A 237 -11.84 -26.67 -28.93
N PRO A 238 -12.02 -27.85 -29.52
CA PRO A 238 -11.34 -28.21 -30.75
C PRO A 238 -11.73 -27.27 -31.89
N GLN A 239 -10.74 -26.92 -32.71
CA GLN A 239 -10.94 -26.14 -33.92
C GLN A 239 -11.86 -26.89 -34.90
N ARG A 240 -12.91 -26.20 -35.37
CA ARG A 240 -13.94 -26.79 -36.24
C ARG A 240 -13.72 -26.52 -37.72
N ILE A 241 -12.86 -25.56 -38.06
CA ILE A 241 -12.63 -25.11 -39.44
C ILE A 241 -11.14 -25.20 -39.76
N PHE A 242 -10.80 -26.05 -40.72
CA PHE A 242 -9.44 -26.19 -41.26
C PHE A 242 -9.44 -25.78 -42.73
N ARG A 243 -9.16 -24.50 -43.00
CA ARG A 243 -9.11 -23.91 -44.34
C ARG A 243 -7.87 -23.05 -44.48
N LYS A 244 -7.41 -22.84 -45.71
CA LYS A 244 -6.26 -21.96 -46.03
C LYS A 244 -6.67 -20.63 -46.66
N ASP A 245 -7.97 -20.31 -46.67
CA ASP A 245 -8.51 -19.05 -47.17
C ASP A 245 -8.80 -18.08 -46.02
N GLU A 246 -9.40 -16.92 -46.33
CA GLU A 246 -9.64 -15.86 -45.34
C GLU A 246 -10.51 -16.33 -44.15
N ILE A 247 -11.36 -17.34 -44.37
CA ILE A 247 -12.18 -17.94 -43.32
C ILE A 247 -11.33 -18.81 -42.37
N GLY A 248 -10.29 -19.45 -42.90
CA GLY A 248 -9.31 -20.19 -42.10
C GLY A 248 -8.49 -19.28 -41.20
N GLU A 249 -7.97 -18.18 -41.76
CA GLU A 249 -7.23 -17.16 -41.01
C GLU A 249 -8.09 -16.53 -39.90
N LEU A 250 -9.36 -16.24 -40.18
CA LEU A 250 -10.32 -15.80 -39.16
C LEU A 250 -10.53 -16.85 -38.06
N ALA A 251 -10.63 -18.14 -38.43
CA ALA A 251 -10.80 -19.21 -37.46
C ALA A 251 -9.59 -19.32 -36.51
N ASP A 252 -8.38 -19.25 -37.06
CA ASP A 252 -7.13 -19.29 -36.29
C ASP A 252 -7.01 -18.07 -35.36
N ALA A 253 -7.35 -16.87 -35.85
CA ALA A 253 -7.38 -15.65 -35.04
C ALA A 253 -8.39 -15.74 -33.88
N MET A 254 -9.58 -16.32 -34.11
CA MET A 254 -10.58 -16.53 -33.06
C MET A 254 -10.14 -17.55 -32.00
N VAL A 255 -9.41 -18.60 -32.39
CA VAL A 255 -8.82 -19.56 -31.44
C VAL A 255 -7.77 -18.88 -30.56
N ASN A 256 -6.85 -18.13 -31.17
CA ASN A 256 -5.84 -17.37 -30.41
C ASN A 256 -6.49 -16.36 -29.46
N MET A 257 -7.51 -15.61 -29.91
CA MET A 257 -8.25 -14.68 -29.06
C MET A 257 -8.89 -15.38 -27.85
N ARG A 258 -9.50 -16.55 -28.05
CA ARG A 258 -10.05 -17.36 -26.95
C ARG A 258 -8.97 -17.75 -25.94
N LEU A 259 -7.84 -18.28 -26.41
CA LEU A 259 -6.75 -18.74 -25.53
C LEU A 259 -6.16 -17.59 -24.71
N THR A 260 -5.89 -16.45 -25.36
CA THR A 260 -5.36 -15.26 -24.67
C THR A 260 -6.34 -14.72 -23.64
N LEU A 261 -7.64 -14.61 -23.97
CA LEU A 261 -8.65 -14.16 -23.02
C LEU A 261 -8.83 -15.15 -21.86
N ARG A 262 -8.80 -16.46 -22.14
CA ARG A 262 -8.82 -17.51 -21.12
C ARG A 262 -7.66 -17.35 -20.14
N GLN A 263 -6.44 -17.15 -20.65
CA GLN A 263 -5.24 -16.98 -19.82
C GLN A 263 -5.32 -15.69 -18.99
N LEU A 264 -5.77 -14.59 -19.58
CA LEU A 264 -5.98 -13.32 -18.88
C LEU A 264 -6.99 -13.47 -17.74
N LEU A 265 -8.14 -14.11 -17.99
CA LEU A 265 -9.16 -14.33 -16.97
C LEU A 265 -8.65 -15.21 -15.81
N LYS A 266 -7.86 -16.25 -16.09
CA LYS A 266 -7.19 -17.04 -15.04
C LYS A 266 -6.25 -16.18 -14.19
N GLN A 267 -5.39 -15.39 -14.85
CA GLN A 267 -4.42 -14.56 -14.16
C GLN A 267 -5.09 -13.46 -13.30
N VAL A 268 -6.19 -12.88 -13.78
CA VAL A 268 -6.99 -11.94 -12.99
C VAL A 268 -7.63 -12.65 -11.78
N ASN A 269 -8.18 -13.86 -11.95
CA ASN A 269 -8.75 -14.62 -10.85
C ASN A 269 -7.71 -14.97 -9.77
N GLU A 270 -6.53 -15.45 -10.17
CA GLU A 270 -5.42 -15.75 -9.26
C GLU A 270 -4.92 -14.47 -8.54
N SER A 271 -4.84 -13.35 -9.26
CA SER A 271 -4.42 -12.06 -8.68
C SER A 271 -5.45 -11.52 -7.69
N ALA A 272 -6.75 -11.70 -7.98
CA ALA A 272 -7.84 -11.34 -7.07
C ALA A 272 -7.80 -12.20 -5.80
N GLU A 273 -7.57 -13.51 -5.92
CA GLU A 273 -7.43 -14.41 -4.77
C GLU A 273 -6.24 -14.03 -3.88
N GLN A 274 -5.08 -13.75 -4.49
CA GLN A 274 -3.91 -13.29 -3.76
C GLN A 274 -4.14 -11.92 -3.10
N LEU A 275 -4.84 -10.99 -3.75
CA LEU A 275 -5.19 -9.69 -3.19
C LEU A 275 -6.14 -9.83 -1.99
N ALA A 276 -7.14 -10.72 -2.07
CA ALA A 276 -8.05 -11.01 -0.97
C ALA A 276 -7.29 -11.57 0.25
N ALA A 277 -6.46 -12.59 0.04
CA ALA A 277 -5.65 -13.19 1.11
C ALA A 277 -4.66 -12.18 1.74
N SER A 278 -4.01 -11.35 0.92
CA SER A 278 -3.09 -10.32 1.40
C SER A 278 -3.82 -9.24 2.20
N SER A 279 -5.04 -8.91 1.81
CA SER A 279 -5.89 -7.94 2.50
C SER A 279 -6.36 -8.47 3.86
N GLU A 280 -6.76 -9.74 3.95
CA GLU A 280 -7.09 -10.40 5.22
C GLU A 280 -5.88 -10.42 6.17
N GLN A 281 -4.69 -10.73 5.64
CA GLN A 281 -3.45 -10.70 6.43
C GLN A 281 -3.09 -9.29 6.91
N LEU A 282 -3.35 -8.26 6.09
CA LEU A 282 -3.16 -6.86 6.46
C LEU A 282 -4.14 -6.45 7.57
N THR A 283 -5.41 -6.83 7.48
CA THR A 283 -6.40 -6.61 8.55
C THR A 283 -5.96 -7.26 9.86
N ALA A 284 -5.54 -8.53 9.82
CA ALA A 284 -5.05 -9.22 11.02
C ALA A 284 -3.79 -8.55 11.61
N SER A 285 -2.86 -8.12 10.76
CA SER A 285 -1.67 -7.37 11.19
C SER A 285 -2.04 -6.03 11.83
N ALA A 286 -2.99 -5.31 11.25
CA ALA A 286 -3.47 -4.04 11.80
C ALA A 286 -4.13 -4.24 13.17
N ASP A 287 -4.99 -5.24 13.34
CA ASP A 287 -5.61 -5.57 14.63
C ASP A 287 -4.56 -5.93 15.69
N GLN A 288 -3.54 -6.70 15.32
CA GLN A 288 -2.45 -7.06 16.23
C GLN A 288 -1.60 -5.83 16.61
N SER A 289 -1.35 -4.92 15.66
CA SER A 289 -0.67 -3.66 15.91
C SER A 289 -1.50 -2.71 16.79
N THR A 290 -2.82 -2.70 16.64
CA THR A 290 -3.75 -1.96 17.52
C THR A 290 -3.65 -2.47 18.95
N GLN A 291 -3.67 -3.79 19.17
CA GLN A 291 -3.51 -4.36 20.51
C GLN A 291 -2.15 -4.00 21.14
N ALA A 292 -1.07 -4.09 20.36
CA ALA A 292 0.26 -3.70 20.83
C ALA A 292 0.33 -2.21 21.19
N ALA A 293 -0.24 -1.34 20.36
CA ALA A 293 -0.33 0.09 20.63
C ALA A 293 -1.16 0.38 21.89
N SER A 294 -2.31 -0.28 22.09
CA SER A 294 -3.08 -0.15 23.33
C SER A 294 -2.27 -0.55 24.57
N GLN A 295 -1.46 -1.59 24.48
CA GLN A 295 -0.60 -2.01 25.60
C GLN A 295 0.55 -1.02 25.85
N VAL A 296 1.08 -0.38 24.81
CA VAL A 296 2.03 0.74 24.96
C VAL A 296 1.35 1.93 25.64
N ALA A 297 0.11 2.26 25.28
CA ALA A 297 -0.67 3.34 25.92
C ALA A 297 -0.89 3.08 27.42
N GLU A 298 -1.24 1.84 27.80
CA GLU A 298 -1.39 1.47 29.21
C GLU A 298 -0.04 1.56 29.95
N SER A 299 1.02 1.04 29.34
CA SER A 299 2.36 1.06 29.94
C SER A 299 2.88 2.48 30.14
N ILE A 300 2.69 3.37 29.16
CA ILE A 300 3.15 4.75 29.25
C ILE A 300 2.34 5.55 30.27
N SER A 301 1.06 5.24 30.46
CA SER A 301 0.25 5.81 31.54
C SER A 301 0.82 5.46 32.92
N VAL A 302 1.26 4.22 33.12
CA VAL A 302 1.93 3.79 34.35
C VAL A 302 3.26 4.52 34.54
N VAL A 303 4.05 4.70 33.48
CA VAL A 303 5.33 5.45 33.53
C VAL A 303 5.09 6.92 33.91
N ALA A 304 4.10 7.58 33.28
CA ALA A 304 3.74 8.96 33.59
C ALA A 304 3.34 9.13 35.06
N LYS A 305 2.52 8.22 35.58
CA LYS A 305 2.13 8.20 36.99
C LYS A 305 3.32 7.95 37.92
N GLY A 306 4.24 7.08 37.53
CA GLY A 306 5.49 6.84 38.26
C GLY A 306 6.38 8.09 38.32
N ALA A 307 6.46 8.85 37.24
CA ALA A 307 7.20 10.12 37.20
C ALA A 307 6.57 11.18 38.12
N GLU A 308 5.23 11.30 38.16
CA GLU A 308 4.54 12.17 39.11
C GLU A 308 4.81 11.77 40.56
N GLN A 309 4.78 10.48 40.87
CA GLN A 309 5.12 9.99 42.21
C GLN A 309 6.57 10.28 42.59
N LEU A 310 7.52 10.17 41.65
CA LEU A 310 8.92 10.54 41.88
C LEU A 310 9.09 12.02 42.17
N LEU A 311 8.32 12.90 41.53
CA LEU A 311 8.34 14.34 41.84
C LEU A 311 7.87 14.62 43.27
N ASP A 312 6.81 13.95 43.73
CA ASP A 312 6.33 14.08 45.11
C ASP A 312 7.37 13.57 46.13
N VAL A 313 7.98 12.43 45.84
CA VAL A 313 9.08 11.87 46.67
C VAL A 313 10.30 12.80 46.66
N ALA A 314 10.66 13.42 45.53
CA ALA A 314 11.77 14.36 45.46
C ALA A 314 11.50 15.62 46.30
N ASN A 315 10.28 16.17 46.25
CA ASN A 315 9.88 17.33 47.05
C ASN A 315 9.91 17.03 48.57
N THR A 316 9.36 15.90 48.97
CA THR A 316 9.38 15.47 50.38
C THR A 316 10.80 15.18 50.86
N THR A 317 11.64 14.56 50.03
CA THR A 317 13.06 14.32 50.35
C THR A 317 13.83 15.63 50.47
N THR A 318 13.60 16.61 49.59
CA THR A 318 14.20 17.95 49.68
C THR A 318 13.87 18.61 51.01
N THR A 319 12.61 18.54 51.44
CA THR A 319 12.17 19.07 52.75
C THR A 319 12.88 18.37 53.91
N ALA A 320 13.07 17.04 53.83
CA ALA A 320 13.79 16.28 54.85
C ALA A 320 15.29 16.64 54.90
N ILE A 321 15.91 16.95 53.76
CA ILE A 321 17.31 17.43 53.69
C ILE A 321 17.43 18.81 54.32
N ASP A 322 16.51 19.73 54.06
CA ASP A 322 16.50 21.05 54.70
C ASP A 322 16.42 20.94 56.23
N GLN A 323 15.55 20.05 56.74
CA GLN A 323 15.46 19.75 58.17
C GLN A 323 16.76 19.14 58.72
N THR A 324 17.37 18.22 57.97
CA THR A 324 18.65 17.59 58.33
C THR A 324 19.77 18.63 58.38
N SER A 325 19.83 19.54 57.41
CA SER A 325 20.80 20.63 57.35
C SER A 325 20.68 21.56 58.56
N ALA A 326 19.46 21.94 58.92
CA ALA A 326 19.20 22.71 60.14
C ALA A 326 19.63 21.95 61.41
N GLY A 327 19.38 20.63 61.47
CA GLY A 327 19.84 19.77 62.56
C GLY A 327 21.36 19.71 62.67
N ILE A 328 22.07 19.56 61.54
CA ILE A 328 23.54 19.57 61.47
C ILE A 328 24.09 20.89 62.02
N GLN A 329 23.53 22.04 61.61
CA GLN A 329 23.94 23.35 62.13
C GLN A 329 23.74 23.45 63.64
N GLN A 330 22.62 22.97 64.18
CA GLN A 330 22.36 23.00 65.62
C GLN A 330 23.33 22.13 66.41
N ILE A 331 23.68 20.94 65.89
CA ILE A 331 24.67 20.06 66.52
C ILE A 331 26.06 20.72 66.45
N ALA A 332 26.41 21.38 65.34
CA ALA A 332 27.67 22.11 65.20
C ALA A 332 27.83 23.19 66.27
N ILE A 333 26.79 24.01 66.50
CA ILE A 333 26.76 25.03 67.57
C ILE A 333 26.94 24.36 68.93
N SER A 334 26.20 23.29 69.19
CA SER A 334 26.26 22.56 70.47
C SER A 334 27.64 21.95 70.73
N ALA A 335 28.32 21.46 69.68
CA ALA A 335 29.69 20.93 69.77
C ALA A 335 30.70 22.03 70.11
N VAL A 336 30.59 23.22 69.49
CA VAL A 336 31.42 24.38 69.84
C VAL A 336 31.24 24.78 71.30
N ASP A 337 29.98 24.85 71.76
CA ASP A 337 29.67 25.19 73.16
C ASP A 337 30.21 24.13 74.13
N ALA A 338 30.07 22.84 73.81
CA ALA A 338 30.61 21.75 74.63
C ALA A 338 32.14 21.75 74.68
N SER A 339 32.82 22.09 73.57
CA SER A 339 34.27 22.25 73.54
C SER A 339 34.70 23.38 74.47
N SER A 340 34.04 24.54 74.38
CA SER A 340 34.35 25.70 75.22
C SER A 340 34.13 25.41 76.71
N GLN A 341 33.03 24.73 77.07
CA GLN A 341 32.77 24.33 78.45
C GLN A 341 33.78 23.29 78.96
N SER A 342 34.23 22.38 78.10
CA SER A 342 35.27 21.40 78.46
C SER A 342 36.60 22.10 78.74
N ASP A 343 37.01 23.06 77.91
CA ASP A 343 38.23 23.83 78.14
C ASP A 343 38.17 24.60 79.47
N GLN A 344 37.04 25.25 79.76
CA GLN A 344 36.83 25.93 81.05
C GLN A 344 36.88 24.96 82.25
N ALA A 345 36.34 23.76 82.10
CA ALA A 345 36.36 22.75 83.16
C ALA A 345 37.78 22.20 83.41
N VAL A 346 38.61 22.05 82.37
CA VAL A 346 40.04 21.73 82.53
C VAL A 346 40.76 22.82 83.31
N ASP A 347 40.56 24.09 82.96
CA ASP A 347 41.17 25.22 83.67
C ASP A 347 40.76 25.23 85.15
N LYS A 348 39.47 25.00 85.46
CA LYS A 348 38.97 24.92 86.84
C LYS A 348 39.51 23.73 87.62
N ALA A 349 39.68 22.58 86.98
CA ALA A 349 40.30 21.42 87.61
C ALA A 349 41.79 21.68 87.90
N SER A 350 42.50 22.37 87.01
CA SER A 350 43.88 22.81 87.22
C SER A 350 44.00 23.80 88.39
N ASP A 351 43.15 24.83 88.44
CA ASP A 351 43.06 25.77 89.56
C ASP A 351 42.80 25.06 90.90
N GLY A 352 41.93 24.04 90.87
CA GLY A 352 41.62 23.19 92.03
C GLY A 352 42.83 22.37 92.49
N SER A 353 43.56 21.74 91.57
CA SER A 353 44.80 21.02 91.84
C SER A 353 45.88 21.92 92.44
N ASP A 354 46.04 23.15 91.95
CA ASP A 354 46.98 24.12 92.50
C ASP A 354 46.58 24.58 93.91
N SER A 355 45.29 24.76 94.16
CA SER A 355 44.76 25.11 95.49
C SER A 355 45.00 23.98 96.50
N VAL A 356 44.82 22.73 96.08
CA VAL A 356 45.15 21.55 96.88
C VAL A 356 46.64 21.50 97.22
N LYS A 357 47.52 21.76 96.26
CA LYS A 357 48.97 21.79 96.49
C LYS A 357 49.36 22.80 97.56
N LYS A 358 48.80 24.01 97.50
CA LYS A 358 48.99 25.05 98.53
C LYS A 358 48.47 24.60 99.91
N ALA A 359 47.34 23.89 99.95
CA ALA A 359 46.79 23.35 101.20
C ALA A 359 47.70 22.29 101.81
N ILE A 360 48.31 21.40 101.00
CA ILE A 360 49.31 20.42 101.46
C ILE A 360 50.52 21.14 102.07
N ASP A 361 51.08 22.13 101.37
CA ASP A 361 52.22 22.91 101.85
C ASP A 361 51.90 23.59 103.20
N GLN A 362 50.68 24.13 103.35
CA GLN A 362 50.23 24.76 104.59
C GLN A 362 50.05 23.75 105.73
N MET A 363 49.51 22.55 105.45
CA MET A 363 49.37 21.49 106.44
C MET A 363 50.73 20.96 106.91
N GLN A 364 51.70 20.86 106.00
CA GLN A 364 53.08 20.53 106.36
C GLN A 364 53.68 21.57 107.31
N GLN A 365 53.50 22.87 107.02
CA GLN A 365 53.94 23.94 107.93
C GLN A 365 53.27 23.88 109.31
N ILE A 366 51.98 23.51 109.36
CA ILE A 366 51.28 23.30 110.63
C ILE A 366 51.92 22.14 111.41
N GLY A 367 52.14 20.99 110.76
CA GLY A 367 52.81 19.83 111.39
C GLY A 367 54.20 20.16 111.93
N ASP A 368 55.00 20.90 111.15
CA ASP A 368 56.34 21.35 111.57
C ASP A 368 56.26 22.31 112.78
N SER A 369 55.29 23.23 112.78
CA SER A 369 55.08 24.20 113.88
C SER A 369 54.60 23.53 115.17
N VAL A 370 53.70 22.54 115.08
CA VAL A 370 53.24 21.74 116.22
C VAL A 370 54.40 20.93 116.79
N THR A 371 55.22 20.30 115.93
CA THR A 371 56.42 19.55 116.34
C THR A 371 57.44 20.44 117.03
N ALA A 372 57.70 21.65 116.51
CA ALA A 372 58.57 22.62 117.15
C ALA A 372 58.02 23.07 118.53
N SER A 373 56.72 23.25 118.64
CA SER A 373 56.05 23.58 119.92
C SER A 373 56.21 22.45 120.94
N ALA A 374 56.06 21.19 120.51
CA ALA A 374 56.24 20.02 121.37
C ALA A 374 57.66 19.94 121.95
N GLN A 375 58.68 20.28 121.16
CA GLN A 375 60.07 20.34 121.64
C GLN A 375 60.27 21.41 122.72
N VAL A 376 59.66 22.59 122.55
CA VAL A 376 59.74 23.67 123.55
C VAL A 376 59.06 23.28 124.85
N VAL A 377 57.87 22.67 124.78
CA VAL A 377 57.12 22.20 125.96
C VAL A 377 57.86 21.04 126.65
N THR A 378 58.43 20.11 125.90
CA THR A 378 59.26 19.02 126.44
C THR A 378 60.44 19.59 127.25
N LYS A 379 61.13 20.60 126.70
CA LYS A 379 62.22 21.28 127.39
C LYS A 379 61.75 22.03 128.65
N LEU A 380 60.51 22.54 128.66
CA LEU A 380 59.90 23.11 129.86
C LEU A 380 59.64 22.03 130.91
N GLY A 381 59.14 20.85 130.52
CA GLY A 381 58.98 19.70 131.41
C GLY A 381 60.30 19.25 132.05
N GLU A 382 61.38 19.18 131.26
CA GLU A 382 62.74 18.90 131.76
C GLU A 382 63.20 19.94 132.80
N ARG A 383 63.01 21.23 132.50
CA ARG A 383 63.34 22.32 133.44
C ARG A 383 62.50 22.27 134.71
N SER A 384 61.22 21.95 134.60
CA SER A 384 60.34 21.77 135.75
C SER A 384 60.78 20.59 136.63
N LYS A 385 61.34 19.53 136.02
CA LYS A 385 61.95 18.41 136.76
C LYS A 385 63.21 18.83 137.52
N GLU A 386 64.07 19.64 136.91
CA GLU A 386 65.24 20.23 137.58
C GLU A 386 64.81 21.12 138.75
N ILE A 387 63.78 21.97 138.56
CA ILE A 387 63.24 22.80 139.65
C ILE A 387 62.67 21.92 140.77
N GLY A 388 61.95 20.84 140.44
CA GLY A 388 61.45 19.88 141.43
C GLY A 388 62.57 19.32 142.33
N GLN A 389 63.71 18.94 141.74
CA GLN A 389 64.88 18.47 142.51
C GLN A 389 65.48 19.55 143.41
N ILE A 390 65.50 20.80 142.94
CA ILE A 390 65.94 21.94 143.74
C ILE A 390 64.99 22.15 144.93
N VAL A 391 63.68 22.07 144.70
CA VAL A 391 62.65 22.22 145.74
C VAL A 391 62.72 21.10 146.77
N ASP A 392 62.94 19.85 146.36
CA ASP A 392 63.19 18.72 147.26
C ASP A 392 64.43 18.96 148.14
N THR A 393 65.50 19.50 147.54
CA THR A 393 66.73 19.86 148.26
C THR A 393 66.46 20.98 149.28
N ILE A 394 65.71 22.01 148.90
CA ILE A 394 65.30 23.12 149.80
C ILE A 394 64.44 22.59 150.95
N SER A 395 63.48 21.69 150.67
CA SER A 395 62.63 21.04 151.67
C SER A 395 63.48 20.20 152.65
N GLY A 396 64.48 19.48 152.13
CA GLY A 396 65.47 18.76 152.92
C GLY A 396 66.28 19.67 153.84
N ILE A 397 66.81 20.79 153.31
CA ILE A 397 67.54 21.80 154.10
C ILE A 397 66.63 22.43 155.15
N ALA A 398 65.39 22.78 154.82
CA ALA A 398 64.42 23.35 155.74
C ALA A 398 64.09 22.36 156.87
N GLY A 399 63.88 21.07 156.55
CA GLY A 399 63.68 20.02 157.55
C GLY A 399 64.90 19.83 158.47
N GLN A 400 66.11 19.89 157.91
CA GLN A 400 67.35 19.82 158.68
C GLN A 400 67.54 21.06 159.58
N THR A 401 67.17 22.24 159.08
CA THR A 401 67.20 23.52 159.81
C THR A 401 66.16 23.54 160.93
N ASN A 402 64.97 22.98 160.71
CA ASN A 402 63.94 22.80 161.73
C ASN A 402 64.43 21.88 162.88
N LEU A 403 65.10 20.77 162.54
CA LEU A 403 65.73 19.86 163.50
C LEU A 403 66.88 20.51 164.29
N LEU A 404 67.75 21.27 163.61
CA LEU A 404 68.82 22.05 164.24
C LEU A 404 68.26 23.12 165.18
N ALA A 405 67.22 23.84 164.76
CA ALA A 405 66.55 24.86 165.55
C ALA A 405 65.81 24.26 166.75
N LEU A 406 65.17 23.10 166.61
CA LEU A 406 64.55 22.36 167.71
C LEU A 406 65.60 21.91 168.75
N ASN A 407 66.73 21.36 168.30
CA ASN A 407 67.84 20.98 169.19
C ASN A 407 68.42 22.21 169.91
N ALA A 408 68.55 23.35 169.22
CA ALA A 408 69.01 24.60 169.82
C ALA A 408 67.99 25.17 170.82
N ALA A 409 66.68 25.08 170.55
CA ALA A 409 65.61 25.51 171.46
C ALA A 409 65.55 24.63 172.72
N ILE A 410 65.77 23.31 172.58
CA ILE A 410 65.87 22.37 173.72
C ILE A 410 67.07 22.71 174.60
N GLU A 411 68.26 22.91 174.02
CA GLU A 411 69.46 23.21 174.81
C GLU A 411 69.41 24.61 175.44
N ALA A 412 68.76 25.58 174.79
CA ALA A 412 68.47 26.90 175.34
C ALA A 412 67.47 26.84 176.52
N ALA A 413 66.45 25.98 176.46
CA ALA A 413 65.55 25.73 177.59
C ALA A 413 66.27 25.05 178.78
N ARG A 414 67.31 24.26 178.50
CA ARG A 414 68.15 23.57 179.50
C ARG A 414 69.08 24.52 180.26
N ALA A 415 69.48 25.64 179.65
CA ALA A 415 70.35 26.66 180.24
C ALA A 415 69.64 27.67 181.18
N GLY A 416 68.32 27.54 181.39
CA GLY A 416 67.54 28.39 182.30
C GLY A 416 67.55 29.89 181.92
N GLU A 417 67.57 30.79 182.91
CA GLU A 417 67.45 32.25 182.71
C GLU A 417 68.55 32.85 181.79
N GLN A 418 69.72 32.22 181.64
CA GLN A 418 70.80 32.67 180.73
C GLN A 418 70.55 32.31 179.26
N GLY A 419 69.71 31.31 178.96
CA GLY A 419 69.41 30.83 177.60
C GLY A 419 68.21 31.51 176.93
N ARG A 420 67.53 32.42 177.64
CA ARG A 420 66.22 32.96 177.28
C ARG A 420 66.23 33.74 175.96
N GLY A 421 67.29 34.50 175.66
CA GLY A 421 67.45 35.19 174.38
C GLY A 421 67.76 34.24 173.21
N PHE A 422 68.53 33.18 173.45
CA PHE A 422 68.84 32.14 172.46
C PHE A 422 67.62 31.26 172.13
N ALA A 423 66.78 30.95 173.12
CA ALA A 423 65.55 30.21 172.92
C ALA A 423 64.58 30.95 171.97
N VAL A 424 64.48 32.28 172.10
CA VAL A 424 63.65 33.12 171.21
C VAL A 424 64.17 33.08 169.77
N VAL A 425 65.50 33.19 169.57
CA VAL A 425 66.08 33.11 168.22
C VAL A 425 65.93 31.70 167.63
N ALA A 426 66.15 30.65 168.41
CA ALA A 426 65.99 29.26 167.97
C ALA A 426 64.54 28.96 167.58
N GLU A 427 63.55 29.44 168.35
CA GLU A 427 62.13 29.29 168.02
C GLU A 427 61.75 30.09 166.75
N GLU A 428 62.33 31.27 166.54
CA GLU A 428 62.10 32.05 165.31
C GLU A 428 62.72 31.39 164.08
N VAL A 429 63.92 30.79 164.21
CA VAL A 429 64.55 29.98 163.15
C VAL A 429 63.74 28.71 162.88
N ARG A 430 63.19 28.06 163.91
CA ARG A 430 62.29 26.90 163.77
C ARG A 430 61.06 27.27 162.96
N LYS A 431 60.46 28.41 163.27
CA LYS A 431 59.29 28.95 162.57
C LYS A 431 59.59 29.33 161.12
N LEU A 432 60.74 29.96 160.85
CA LEU A 432 61.23 30.24 159.49
C LEU A 432 61.50 28.97 158.68
N ALA A 433 62.03 27.93 159.32
CA ALA A 433 62.27 26.63 158.70
C ALA A 433 60.96 25.89 158.39
N GLU A 434 59.98 25.88 159.30
CA GLU A 434 58.62 25.36 159.05
C GLU A 434 57.94 26.14 157.91
N GLN A 435 58.03 27.47 157.89
CA GLN A 435 57.51 28.30 156.80
C GLN A 435 58.21 28.02 155.46
N SER A 436 59.53 27.82 155.48
CA SER A 436 60.29 27.45 154.27
C SER A 436 59.94 26.06 153.77
N GLN A 437 59.67 25.12 154.68
CA GLN A 437 59.22 23.77 154.34
C GLN A 437 57.81 23.77 153.74
N GLU A 438 56.89 24.56 154.31
CA GLU A 438 55.54 24.73 153.77
C GLU A 438 55.55 25.45 152.41
N ALA A 439 56.37 26.49 152.25
CA ALA A 439 56.56 27.17 150.96
C ALA A 439 57.18 26.25 149.91
N ALA A 440 58.20 25.46 150.28
CA ALA A 440 58.79 24.46 149.39
C ALA A 440 57.76 23.39 148.97
N LYS A 441 56.89 22.95 149.89
CA LYS A 441 55.79 22.03 149.58
C LYS A 441 54.77 22.63 148.61
N GLN A 442 54.42 23.92 148.76
CA GLN A 442 53.56 24.63 147.81
C GLN A 442 54.21 24.72 146.42
N ILE A 443 55.51 25.03 146.34
CA ILE A 443 56.25 25.06 145.07
C ILE A 443 56.32 23.65 144.48
N ALA A 444 56.54 22.60 145.29
CA ALA A 444 56.56 21.21 144.81
C ALA A 444 55.22 20.81 144.19
N ASN A 445 54.10 21.19 144.80
CA ASN A 445 52.77 20.97 144.22
C ASN A 445 52.60 21.71 142.89
N LEU A 446 52.97 23.01 142.82
CA LEU A 446 52.91 23.78 141.58
C LEU A 446 53.79 23.19 140.48
N ILE A 447 54.97 22.68 140.82
CA ILE A 447 55.87 22.03 139.87
C ILE A 447 55.30 20.69 139.40
N SER A 448 54.66 19.92 140.28
CA SER A 448 53.96 18.70 139.91
C SER A 448 52.79 18.99 138.95
N GLU A 449 52.03 20.05 139.19
CA GLU A 449 50.95 20.50 138.30
C GLU A 449 51.52 20.96 136.94
N ILE A 450 52.59 21.75 136.92
CA ILE A 450 53.25 22.17 135.67
C ILE A 450 53.78 20.95 134.89
N GLN A 451 54.37 19.95 135.56
CA GLN A 451 54.84 18.74 134.90
C GLN A 451 53.67 17.99 134.24
N GLN A 452 52.55 17.81 134.97
CA GLN A 452 51.34 17.18 134.44
C GLN A 452 50.77 17.96 133.25
N ASP A 453 50.69 19.29 133.34
CA ASP A 453 50.22 20.15 132.25
C ASP A 453 51.14 20.07 131.03
N THR A 454 52.46 20.01 131.24
CA THR A 454 53.42 19.86 130.14
C THR A 454 53.31 18.50 129.45
N ASP A 455 53.13 17.41 130.20
CA ASP A 455 52.94 16.07 129.64
C ASP A 455 51.64 16.01 128.82
N GLN A 456 50.55 16.61 129.34
CA GLN A 456 49.28 16.71 128.64
C GLN A 456 49.38 17.55 127.37
N ALA A 457 50.14 18.65 127.40
CA ALA A 457 50.38 19.49 126.24
C ALA A 457 51.20 18.75 125.17
N VAL A 458 52.24 18.00 125.55
CA VAL A 458 53.02 17.17 124.62
C VAL A 458 52.14 16.08 123.98
N ALA A 459 51.31 15.39 124.75
CA ALA A 459 50.38 14.39 124.22
C ALA A 459 49.35 14.99 123.23
N SER A 460 48.85 16.19 123.55
CA SER A 460 47.92 16.90 122.67
C SER A 460 48.60 17.38 121.37
N MET A 461 49.87 17.80 121.45
CA MET A 461 50.66 18.15 120.27
C MET A 461 50.99 16.94 119.40
N GLN A 462 51.31 15.79 120.01
CA GLN A 462 51.50 14.52 119.28
C GLN A 462 50.24 14.17 118.47
N THR A 463 49.07 14.25 119.11
CA THR A 463 47.76 14.07 118.45
C THR A 463 47.56 15.09 117.33
N GLY A 464 47.93 16.36 117.56
CA GLY A 464 47.86 17.41 116.54
C GLY A 464 48.74 17.14 115.31
N THR A 465 49.93 16.55 115.50
CA THR A 465 50.81 16.13 114.40
C THR A 465 50.21 14.96 113.62
N GLU A 466 49.60 13.98 114.32
CA GLU A 466 48.91 12.86 113.67
C GLU A 466 47.71 13.34 112.84
N GLU A 467 46.87 14.22 113.39
CA GLU A 467 45.75 14.85 112.68
C GLU A 467 46.22 15.67 111.47
N ALA A 468 47.33 16.39 111.59
CA ALA A 468 47.92 17.12 110.46
C ALA A 468 48.36 16.17 109.34
N THR A 469 48.95 15.03 109.70
CA THR A 469 49.38 14.00 108.74
C THR A 469 48.18 13.36 108.03
N LEU A 470 47.13 13.00 108.79
CA LEU A 470 45.87 12.51 108.22
C LEU A 470 45.23 13.55 107.28
N GLY A 471 45.30 14.83 107.64
CA GLY A 471 44.84 15.92 106.80
C GLY A 471 45.62 16.05 105.48
N ILE A 472 46.94 15.85 105.50
CA ILE A 472 47.77 15.80 104.28
C ILE A 472 47.30 14.67 103.35
N ASP A 473 47.06 13.47 103.89
CA ASP A 473 46.60 12.31 103.09
C ASP A 473 45.23 12.56 102.45
N LEU A 474 44.28 13.14 103.20
CA LEU A 474 42.93 13.43 102.69
C LEU A 474 42.95 14.52 101.60
N VAL A 475 43.78 15.55 101.79
CA VAL A 475 43.94 16.63 100.81
C VAL A 475 44.65 16.12 99.55
N ASN A 476 45.65 15.22 99.69
CA ASN A 476 46.28 14.54 98.56
C ASN A 476 45.28 13.73 97.73
N GLN A 477 44.37 12.98 98.37
CA GLN A 477 43.31 12.26 97.66
C GLN A 477 42.40 13.22 96.87
N SER A 478 42.10 14.39 97.44
CA SER A 478 41.35 15.44 96.73
C SER A 478 42.11 15.98 95.52
N GLY A 479 43.44 16.10 95.62
CA GLY A 479 44.31 16.48 94.50
C GLY A 479 44.29 15.47 93.36
N GLN A 480 44.34 14.17 93.69
CA GLN A 480 44.20 13.10 92.70
C GLN A 480 42.85 13.17 91.99
N ALA A 481 41.76 13.44 92.72
CA ALA A 481 40.43 13.60 92.13
C ALA A 481 40.38 14.75 91.11
N PHE A 482 41.03 15.90 91.38
CA PHE A 482 41.11 16.99 90.41
C PHE A 482 41.92 16.62 89.16
N GLN A 483 43.00 15.85 89.30
CA GLN A 483 43.76 15.34 88.14
C GLN A 483 42.92 14.39 87.28
N ASP A 484 42.18 13.48 87.92
CA ASP A 484 41.30 12.53 87.22
C ASP A 484 40.16 13.27 86.49
N ILE A 485 39.59 14.31 87.11
CA ILE A 485 38.60 15.20 86.45
C ILE A 485 39.22 15.87 85.22
N ALA A 486 40.40 16.48 85.35
CA ALA A 486 41.07 17.13 84.23
C ALA A 486 41.32 16.17 83.05
N ALA A 487 41.75 14.94 83.35
CA ALA A 487 41.97 13.91 82.34
C ALA A 487 40.66 13.49 81.64
N GLN A 488 39.59 13.28 82.40
CA GLN A 488 38.27 12.94 81.84
C GLN A 488 37.70 14.05 80.96
N VAL A 489 37.79 15.31 81.41
CA VAL A 489 37.31 16.46 80.64
C VAL A 489 38.14 16.65 79.35
N SER A 490 39.45 16.42 79.40
CA SER A 490 40.29 16.43 78.19
C SER A 490 39.88 15.35 77.18
N ALA A 491 39.53 14.15 77.65
CA ALA A 491 38.99 13.11 76.78
C ALA A 491 37.65 13.53 76.14
N VAL A 492 36.77 14.20 76.90
CA VAL A 492 35.52 14.77 76.36
C VAL A 492 35.81 15.80 75.27
N SER A 493 36.76 16.72 75.48
CA SER A 493 37.19 17.68 74.44
C SER A 493 37.69 16.98 73.16
N GLY A 494 38.41 15.87 73.30
CA GLY A 494 38.81 15.02 72.16
C GLY A 494 37.62 14.41 71.42
N GLN A 495 36.62 13.91 72.15
CA GLN A 495 35.41 13.32 71.59
C GLN A 495 34.51 14.37 70.91
N VAL A 496 34.47 15.59 71.45
CA VAL A 496 33.78 16.73 70.83
C VAL A 496 34.42 17.06 69.47
N ARG A 497 35.76 17.08 69.37
CA ARG A 497 36.46 17.26 68.08
C ARG A 497 36.08 16.20 67.04
N GLN A 498 36.08 14.93 67.43
CA GLN A 498 35.64 13.84 66.53
C GLN A 498 34.18 14.02 66.10
N THR A 499 33.33 14.55 66.97
CA THR A 499 31.93 14.86 66.64
C THR A 499 31.86 15.97 65.61
N THR A 500 32.67 17.02 65.73
CA THR A 500 32.76 18.10 64.73
C THR A 500 33.17 17.59 63.35
N ASP A 501 34.17 16.70 63.27
CA ASP A 501 34.59 16.09 62.01
C ASP A 501 33.43 15.29 61.36
N ALA A 502 32.67 14.54 62.16
CA ALA A 502 31.51 13.80 61.70
C ALA A 502 30.38 14.72 61.19
N ILE A 503 30.16 15.87 61.84
CA ILE A 503 29.19 16.90 61.42
C ILE A 503 29.58 17.48 60.06
N GLU A 504 30.85 17.79 59.83
CA GLU A 504 31.34 18.30 58.55
C GLU A 504 31.10 17.28 57.42
N GLN A 505 31.39 16.01 57.68
CA GLN A 505 31.11 14.93 56.72
C GLN A 505 29.59 14.77 56.46
N MET A 506 28.76 14.90 57.49
CA MET A 506 27.30 14.87 57.34
C MET A 506 26.80 16.04 56.47
N ALA A 507 27.40 17.22 56.59
CA ALA A 507 27.04 18.38 55.77
C ALA A 507 27.37 18.13 54.29
N ILE A 508 28.56 17.59 54.00
CA ILE A 508 28.98 17.21 52.63
C ILE A 508 28.01 16.17 52.06
N ASN A 509 27.71 15.11 52.83
CA ASN A 509 26.79 14.05 52.38
C ASN A 509 25.37 14.60 52.14
N SER A 510 24.88 15.50 53.00
CA SER A 510 23.56 16.13 52.83
C SER A 510 23.49 16.95 51.55
N GLN A 511 24.57 17.69 51.22
CA GLN A 511 24.65 18.44 49.95
C GLN A 511 24.67 17.50 48.74
N GLN A 512 25.40 16.38 48.79
CA GLN A 512 25.41 15.39 47.71
C GLN A 512 24.03 14.77 47.49
N ILE A 513 23.31 14.47 48.57
CA ILE A 513 21.93 13.94 48.48
C ILE A 513 21.02 15.01 47.86
N PHE A 514 21.16 16.29 48.25
CA PHE A 514 20.39 17.39 47.66
C PHE A 514 20.58 17.49 46.16
N ASP A 515 21.83 17.47 45.68
CA ASP A 515 22.14 17.55 44.25
C ASP A 515 21.58 16.34 43.48
N ALA A 516 21.65 15.14 44.07
CA ALA A 516 21.07 13.94 43.48
C ALA A 516 19.53 14.01 43.38
N VAL A 517 18.86 14.52 44.42
CA VAL A 517 17.39 14.70 44.42
C VAL A 517 16.98 15.73 43.38
N LYS A 518 17.75 16.80 43.19
CA LYS A 518 17.48 17.79 42.13
C LYS A 518 17.57 17.18 40.72
N GLN A 519 18.55 16.30 40.49
CA GLN A 519 18.64 15.56 39.22
C GLN A 519 17.43 14.62 39.02
N ILE A 520 16.92 14.01 40.10
CA ILE A 520 15.71 13.19 40.05
C ILE A 520 14.48 14.02 39.69
N ASP A 521 14.31 15.24 40.25
CA ASP A 521 13.22 16.15 39.86
C ASP A 521 13.27 16.47 38.36
N GLU A 522 14.44 16.87 37.85
CA GLU A 522 14.61 17.21 36.43
C GLU A 522 14.33 16.01 35.51
N LEU A 523 14.88 14.83 35.85
CA LEU A 523 14.65 13.61 35.08
C LEU A 523 13.18 13.17 35.11
N SER A 524 12.50 13.34 36.24
CA SER A 524 11.08 13.01 36.38
C SER A 524 10.20 13.94 35.54
N ARG A 525 10.51 15.24 35.46
CA ARG A 525 9.83 16.19 34.55
C ARG A 525 10.02 15.80 33.09
N MET A 526 11.25 15.47 32.67
CA MET A 526 11.50 14.98 31.31
C MET A 526 10.74 13.70 31.03
N THR A 527 10.76 12.73 31.95
CA THR A 527 10.04 11.45 31.79
C THR A 527 8.54 11.67 31.63
N SER A 528 7.94 12.60 32.38
CA SER A 528 6.54 12.98 32.23
C SER A 528 6.25 13.57 30.84
N SER A 529 7.09 14.51 30.37
CA SER A 529 6.96 15.12 29.04
C SER A 529 7.11 14.11 27.89
N GLU A 530 8.10 13.23 27.98
CA GLU A 530 8.31 12.16 26.99
C GLU A 530 7.17 11.15 27.01
N SER A 531 6.64 10.82 28.19
CA SER A 531 5.47 9.95 28.31
C SER A 531 4.24 10.54 27.60
N GLN A 532 4.06 11.86 27.67
CA GLN A 532 2.99 12.57 26.96
C GLN A 532 3.18 12.51 25.44
N THR A 533 4.42 12.65 24.97
CA THR A 533 4.78 12.55 23.55
C THR A 533 4.53 11.14 23.01
N VAL A 534 4.94 10.11 23.76
CA VAL A 534 4.69 8.71 23.41
C VAL A 534 3.19 8.40 23.41
N SER A 535 2.42 8.96 24.36
CA SER A 535 0.96 8.81 24.37
C SER A 535 0.32 9.39 23.11
N ALA A 536 0.71 10.60 22.70
CA ALA A 536 0.20 11.23 21.47
C ALA A 536 0.55 10.42 20.21
N ALA A 537 1.80 9.95 20.10
CA ALA A 537 2.21 9.10 18.98
C ALA A 537 1.46 7.75 18.96
N THR A 538 1.11 7.21 20.13
CA THR A 538 0.34 5.98 20.24
C THR A 538 -1.11 6.17 19.79
N GLU A 539 -1.72 7.32 20.11
CA GLU A 539 -3.06 7.69 19.61
C GLU A 539 -3.08 7.82 18.07
N GLU A 540 -2.08 8.50 17.48
CA GLU A 540 -1.95 8.59 16.02
C GLU A 540 -1.75 7.23 15.36
N GLN A 541 -0.96 6.35 15.99
CA GLN A 541 -0.75 4.99 15.51
C GLN A 541 -2.06 4.17 15.55
N LEU A 542 -2.86 4.29 16.61
CA LEU A 542 -4.17 3.63 16.70
C LEU A 542 -5.10 4.09 15.57
N ALA A 543 -5.19 5.40 15.33
CA ALA A 543 -6.00 5.94 14.24
C ALA A 543 -5.53 5.43 12.86
N SER A 544 -4.21 5.39 12.65
CA SER A 544 -3.63 4.87 11.40
C SER A 544 -3.94 3.38 11.19
N MET A 545 -3.96 2.57 12.25
CA MET A 545 -4.29 1.15 12.15
C MET A 545 -5.78 0.91 11.87
N GLU A 546 -6.67 1.75 12.40
CA GLU A 546 -8.09 1.74 12.02
C GLU A 546 -8.28 2.04 10.52
N GLU A 547 -7.57 3.05 9.99
CA GLU A 547 -7.60 3.37 8.55
C GLU A 547 -7.07 2.21 7.70
N ILE A 548 -5.94 1.59 8.09
CA ILE A 548 -5.37 0.43 7.40
C ILE A 548 -6.34 -0.75 7.42
N SER A 549 -6.97 -1.03 8.57
CA SER A 549 -7.94 -2.12 8.70
C SER A 549 -9.15 -1.90 7.77
N SER A 550 -9.71 -0.70 7.76
CA SER A 550 -10.83 -0.30 6.88
C SER A 550 -10.46 -0.36 5.39
N ALA A 551 -9.28 0.14 5.01
CA ALA A 551 -8.78 0.09 3.65
C ALA A 551 -8.56 -1.36 3.18
N SER A 552 -8.03 -2.22 4.06
CA SER A 552 -7.79 -3.64 3.78
C SER A 552 -9.09 -4.40 3.61
N GLN A 553 -10.11 -4.15 4.44
CA GLN A 553 -11.46 -4.71 4.24
C GLN A 553 -12.06 -4.28 2.90
N SER A 554 -11.85 -3.02 2.50
CA SER A 554 -12.29 -2.51 1.19
C SER A 554 -11.56 -3.20 0.02
N LEU A 555 -10.25 -3.44 0.14
CA LEU A 555 -9.47 -4.19 -0.85
C LEU A 555 -9.94 -5.65 -0.95
N ALA A 556 -10.18 -6.30 0.17
CA ALA A 556 -10.73 -7.66 0.20
C ALA A 556 -12.09 -7.73 -0.52
N LYS A 557 -12.97 -6.75 -0.26
CA LYS A 557 -14.25 -6.65 -0.96
C LYS A 557 -14.10 -6.42 -2.45
N MET A 558 -13.22 -5.51 -2.89
CA MET A 558 -12.96 -5.29 -4.31
C MET A 558 -12.39 -6.54 -5.00
N ALA A 559 -11.53 -7.28 -4.30
CA ALA A 559 -11.01 -8.55 -4.80
C ALA A 559 -12.11 -9.60 -4.96
N MET A 560 -13.04 -9.69 -3.99
CA MET A 560 -14.23 -10.55 -4.11
C MET A 560 -15.13 -10.12 -5.28
N ASP A 561 -15.43 -8.83 -5.41
CA ASP A 561 -16.25 -8.30 -6.51
C ASP A 561 -15.61 -8.58 -7.88
N LEU A 562 -14.28 -8.45 -7.99
CA LEU A 562 -13.52 -8.79 -9.19
C LEU A 562 -13.57 -10.30 -9.49
N ARG A 563 -13.43 -11.14 -8.46
CA ARG A 563 -13.56 -12.59 -8.59
C ARG A 563 -14.95 -12.99 -9.07
N ASP A 564 -16.00 -12.37 -8.52
CA ASP A 564 -17.39 -12.62 -8.92
C ASP A 564 -17.66 -12.13 -10.35
N ALA A 565 -17.07 -11.01 -10.74
CA ALA A 565 -17.15 -10.52 -12.12
C ALA A 565 -16.45 -11.46 -13.10
N VAL A 566 -15.28 -11.99 -12.76
CA VAL A 566 -14.54 -12.98 -13.58
C VAL A 566 -15.24 -14.34 -13.58
N GLY A 567 -15.85 -14.75 -12.46
CA GLY A 567 -16.58 -16.00 -12.32
C GLY A 567 -17.83 -16.12 -13.20
N LYS A 568 -18.32 -15.02 -13.78
CA LYS A 568 -19.37 -15.04 -14.82
C LYS A 568 -18.88 -15.67 -16.13
N PHE A 569 -17.58 -15.69 -16.36
CA PHE A 569 -16.96 -16.26 -17.55
C PHE A 569 -16.58 -17.73 -17.30
N GLN A 570 -16.87 -18.59 -18.26
CA GLN A 570 -16.52 -20.02 -18.20
C GLN A 570 -15.13 -20.21 -18.80
N VAL A 571 -14.13 -20.41 -17.95
CA VAL A 571 -12.71 -20.45 -18.32
C VAL A 571 -12.16 -21.86 -18.28
#